data_AF-A0A221W3D4-F1
#
_entry.id   AF-A0A221W3D4-F1
#
_cell.length_a   1.000
_cell.length_b   1.000
_cell.length_c   1.000
_cell.angle_alpha   90.00
_cell.angle_beta   90.00
_cell.angle_gamma   90.00
#
_symmetry.space_group_name_H-M   'P 1'
#
loop_
_entity.id
_entity.type
_entity.pdbx_description
1 polymer ?
#
loop_
_entity_poly.entity_id
_entity_poly.type
_entity_poly.pdbx_seq_one_letter_code
_entity_poly.pdbx_strand_id
1 'polypeptide(L)'
;MADQGIDLSHWNAVDDWSAVHDDGVVFCSHKVTEGTGHVDSQAAKTVPHARDAGVATGGYHFARPGDVPGQVAHFVHHLRENGLLEKGSLLPMLDVEAAELRDDADALTRDFIAEFRKASDVRPILVYSSLDWFQNVLRPDDWADEEVFLWIARFNDAPRRSRLVA
;
A
#
# COMPACT_ATOMS: atom_id res chain seq x y z
N MET A 1 19.38 -12.04 -1.71
CA MET A 1 18.57 -11.77 -2.92
C MET A 1 17.51 -10.76 -2.53
N ALA A 2 16.90 -10.03 -3.47
CA ALA A 2 15.75 -9.18 -3.11
C ALA A 2 14.55 -10.08 -2.82
N ASP A 3 13.78 -9.78 -1.78
CA ASP A 3 12.54 -10.46 -1.47
C ASP A 3 11.52 -10.23 -2.60
N GLN A 4 10.69 -11.23 -2.87
CA GLN A 4 9.62 -11.14 -3.86
C GLN A 4 8.28 -10.88 -3.17
N GLY A 5 7.49 -9.95 -3.71
CA GLY A 5 6.17 -9.63 -3.19
C GLY A 5 5.19 -9.24 -4.28
N ILE A 6 3.91 -9.21 -3.91
CA ILE A 6 2.78 -8.86 -4.78
C ILE A 6 1.89 -7.81 -4.10
N ASP A 7 1.03 -7.17 -4.87
CA ASP A 7 -0.10 -6.40 -4.37
C ASP A 7 -1.41 -6.85 -5.03
N LEU A 8 -2.50 -6.80 -4.29
CA LEU A 8 -3.80 -7.33 -4.72
C LEU A 8 -4.94 -6.39 -4.38
N SER A 9 -6.01 -6.45 -5.17
CA SER A 9 -7.30 -5.78 -4.92
C SER A 9 -8.46 -6.72 -5.24
N HIS A 10 -9.70 -6.22 -5.19
CA HIS A 10 -10.89 -6.96 -5.64
C HIS A 10 -10.87 -7.46 -7.09
N TRP A 11 -9.95 -6.97 -7.92
CA TRP A 11 -9.73 -7.49 -9.27
C TRP A 11 -8.98 -8.82 -9.30
N ASN A 12 -8.37 -9.23 -8.19
CA ASN A 12 -7.53 -10.41 -8.11
C ASN A 12 -8.18 -11.49 -7.22
N ALA A 13 -8.13 -12.73 -7.68
CA ALA A 13 -8.44 -13.90 -6.89
C ALA A 13 -7.18 -14.77 -6.78
N VAL A 14 -6.90 -15.25 -5.57
CA VAL A 14 -5.81 -16.19 -5.29
C VAL A 14 -6.42 -17.38 -4.58
N ASP A 15 -6.44 -18.51 -5.27
CA ASP A 15 -7.04 -19.75 -4.76
C ASP A 15 -6.04 -20.63 -4.00
N ASP A 16 -4.74 -20.51 -4.30
CA ASP A 16 -3.68 -21.31 -3.70
C ASP A 16 -2.52 -20.44 -3.21
N TRP A 17 -2.56 -20.09 -1.92
CA TRP A 17 -1.51 -19.32 -1.27
C TRP A 17 -0.23 -20.14 -1.00
N SER A 18 -0.33 -21.48 -0.97
CA SER A 18 0.87 -22.33 -0.84
C SER A 18 1.69 -22.26 -2.12
N ALA A 19 1.02 -22.34 -3.28
CA ALA A 19 1.69 -22.15 -4.57
C ALA A 19 2.32 -20.76 -4.70
N VAL A 20 1.64 -19.70 -4.23
CA VAL A 20 2.19 -18.33 -4.21
C VAL A 20 3.48 -18.26 -3.38
N HIS A 21 3.48 -18.84 -2.18
CA HIS A 21 4.67 -18.91 -1.34
C HIS A 21 5.80 -19.74 -1.98
N ASP A 22 5.47 -20.90 -2.55
CA ASP A 22 6.43 -21.81 -3.20
C ASP A 22 7.09 -21.18 -4.45
N ASP A 23 6.39 -20.25 -5.11
CA ASP A 23 6.94 -19.40 -6.18
C ASP A 23 7.84 -18.26 -5.67
N GLY A 24 8.08 -18.20 -4.36
CA GLY A 24 9.03 -17.30 -3.71
C GLY A 24 8.44 -15.98 -3.23
N VAL A 25 7.12 -15.78 -3.32
CA VAL A 25 6.44 -14.59 -2.80
C VAL A 25 6.40 -14.66 -1.28
N VAL A 26 7.03 -13.69 -0.61
CA VAL A 26 7.14 -13.63 0.85
C VAL A 26 6.35 -12.50 1.48
N PHE A 27 5.81 -11.57 0.69
CA PHE A 27 4.86 -10.56 1.18
C PHE A 27 3.77 -10.19 0.17
N CYS A 28 2.63 -9.72 0.67
CA CYS A 28 1.49 -9.24 -0.11
C CYS A 28 0.86 -7.98 0.50
N SER A 29 0.77 -6.88 -0.27
CA SER A 29 0.00 -5.69 0.10
C SER A 29 -1.42 -5.77 -0.45
N HIS A 30 -2.44 -5.64 0.39
CA HIS A 30 -3.83 -5.73 -0.02
C HIS A 30 -4.47 -4.34 -0.09
N LYS A 31 -5.25 -4.05 -1.13
CA LYS A 31 -6.14 -2.89 -1.08
C LYS A 31 -7.08 -3.07 0.09
N VAL A 32 -7.23 -2.05 0.93
CA VAL A 32 -8.14 -2.08 2.08
C VAL A 32 -9.26 -1.07 1.87
N THR A 33 -8.91 0.15 1.51
CA THR A 33 -9.88 1.24 1.35
C THR A 33 -9.54 2.15 0.18
N GLU A 34 -10.55 2.89 -0.28
CA GLU A 34 -10.41 3.96 -1.25
C GLU A 34 -11.30 5.13 -0.86
N GLY A 35 -10.73 6.34 -0.82
CA GLY A 35 -11.44 7.53 -0.36
C GLY A 35 -12.07 7.32 1.04
N THR A 36 -13.21 7.94 1.29
CA THR A 36 -13.87 7.90 2.60
C THR A 36 -14.95 6.83 2.74
N GLY A 37 -15.21 6.02 1.69
CA GLY A 37 -16.41 5.19 1.65
C GLY A 37 -16.30 3.82 1.00
N HIS A 38 -15.23 3.55 0.23
CA HIS A 38 -15.05 2.24 -0.38
C HIS A 38 -14.15 1.35 0.49
N VAL A 39 -14.56 0.10 0.66
CA VAL A 39 -13.81 -0.96 1.34
C VAL A 39 -13.61 -2.08 0.34
N ASP A 40 -12.38 -2.52 0.16
CA ASP A 40 -12.07 -3.63 -0.73
C ASP A 40 -12.46 -4.97 -0.06
N SER A 41 -13.27 -5.76 -0.76
CA SER A 41 -13.84 -6.98 -0.21
C SER A 41 -12.86 -8.16 -0.09
N GLN A 42 -11.65 -8.06 -0.67
CA GLN A 42 -10.70 -9.17 -0.69
C GLN A 42 -9.81 -9.23 0.55
N ALA A 43 -9.40 -8.10 1.12
CA ALA A 43 -8.47 -8.08 2.25
C ALA A 43 -8.90 -9.02 3.39
N ALA A 44 -10.17 -8.94 3.80
CA ALA A 44 -10.72 -9.79 4.87
C ALA A 44 -10.75 -11.29 4.54
N LYS A 45 -10.79 -11.64 3.25
CA LYS A 45 -10.82 -13.04 2.80
C LYS A 45 -9.41 -13.60 2.65
N THR A 46 -8.49 -12.82 2.09
CA THR A 46 -7.19 -13.34 1.66
C THR A 46 -6.10 -13.18 2.70
N VAL A 47 -6.18 -12.22 3.61
CA VAL A 47 -5.16 -12.00 4.65
C VAL A 47 -4.90 -13.22 5.53
N PRO A 48 -5.92 -13.96 6.03
CA PRO A 48 -5.68 -15.17 6.81
C PRO A 48 -4.95 -16.26 6.00
N HIS A 49 -5.40 -16.51 4.77
CA HIS A 49 -4.80 -17.53 3.88
C HIS A 49 -3.36 -17.17 3.47
N ALA A 50 -3.16 -15.91 3.12
CA ALA A 50 -1.97 -15.09 3.37
C ALA A 50 -0.95 -15.66 4.35
N ARG A 51 -1.27 -15.36 5.61
CA ARG A 51 -0.43 -15.59 6.76
C ARG A 51 -0.23 -17.08 7.03
N ASP A 52 -1.27 -17.90 6.84
CA ASP A 52 -1.20 -19.35 7.03
C ASP A 52 -0.19 -20.02 6.07
N ALA A 53 -0.03 -19.48 4.85
CA ALA A 53 0.96 -19.92 3.89
C ALA A 53 2.38 -19.34 4.12
N GLY A 54 2.57 -18.51 5.14
CA GLY A 54 3.86 -17.89 5.44
C GLY A 54 4.15 -16.60 4.67
N VAL A 55 3.14 -15.98 4.04
CA VAL A 55 3.28 -14.71 3.32
C VAL A 55 2.93 -13.56 4.27
N ALA A 56 3.87 -12.62 4.49
CA ALA A 56 3.62 -11.43 5.30
C ALA A 56 2.59 -10.52 4.61
N THR A 57 1.64 -9.96 5.36
CA THR A 57 0.56 -9.15 4.77
C THR A 57 0.60 -7.70 5.23
N GLY A 58 0.33 -6.79 4.30
CA GLY A 58 0.10 -5.36 4.55
C GLY A 58 -1.19 -4.89 3.92
N GLY A 59 -1.50 -3.62 4.15
CA GLY A 59 -2.67 -2.97 3.56
C GLY A 59 -2.31 -1.64 2.91
N TYR A 60 -3.01 -1.29 1.83
CA TYR A 60 -2.90 0.00 1.19
C TYR A 60 -4.23 0.73 1.04
N HIS A 61 -4.13 2.05 1.02
CA HIS A 61 -5.22 2.99 0.80
C HIS A 61 -5.06 3.69 -0.54
N PHE A 62 -6.07 3.59 -1.42
CA PHE A 62 -6.11 4.37 -2.65
C PHE A 62 -6.61 5.78 -2.37
N ALA A 63 -5.72 6.76 -2.48
CA ALA A 63 -6.03 8.15 -2.17
C ALA A 63 -7.01 8.76 -3.18
N ARG A 64 -7.95 9.55 -2.68
CA ARG A 64 -8.84 10.40 -3.48
C ARG A 64 -8.77 11.85 -2.99
N PRO A 65 -9.09 12.85 -3.85
CA PRO A 65 -9.19 14.23 -3.40
C PRO A 65 -10.21 14.39 -2.26
N GLY A 66 -9.98 15.35 -1.37
CA GLY A 66 -10.93 15.74 -0.33
C GLY A 66 -10.47 15.42 1.09
N ASP A 67 -11.37 14.84 1.90
CA ASP A 67 -11.24 14.72 3.35
C ASP A 67 -10.15 13.71 3.78
N VAL A 68 -8.95 14.23 4.05
CA VAL A 68 -7.80 13.44 4.53
C VAL A 68 -8.05 12.80 5.90
N PRO A 69 -8.53 13.52 6.94
CA PRO A 69 -8.90 12.89 8.22
C PRO A 69 -9.91 11.75 8.06
N GLY A 70 -10.93 11.91 7.22
CA GLY A 70 -11.90 10.87 6.92
C GLY A 70 -11.28 9.65 6.25
N GLN A 71 -10.40 9.86 5.26
CA GLN A 71 -9.67 8.79 4.58
C GLN A 71 -8.77 8.00 5.55
N VAL A 72 -8.04 8.71 6.41
CA VAL A 72 -7.19 8.09 7.44
C VAL A 72 -8.00 7.30 8.45
N ALA A 73 -9.09 7.87 8.97
CA ALA A 73 -9.95 7.18 9.92
C ALA A 73 -10.53 5.89 9.32
N HIS A 74 -10.98 5.96 8.07
CA HIS A 74 -11.50 4.83 7.31
C HIS A 74 -10.42 3.75 7.11
N PHE A 75 -9.23 4.14 6.67
CA PHE A 75 -8.13 3.21 6.45
C PHE A 75 -7.64 2.54 7.74
N VAL A 76 -7.37 3.32 8.80
CA VAL A 76 -6.87 2.79 10.07
C VAL A 76 -7.89 1.85 10.73
N HIS A 77 -9.18 2.18 10.65
CA HIS A 77 -10.24 1.29 11.12
C HIS A 77 -10.14 -0.08 10.45
N HIS A 78 -10.11 -0.13 9.11
CA HIS A 78 -10.08 -1.40 8.40
C HIS A 78 -8.72 -2.11 8.45
N LEU A 79 -7.59 -1.39 8.60
CA LEU A 79 -6.31 -2.04 8.89
C LEU A 79 -6.36 -2.79 10.23
N ARG A 80 -6.97 -2.20 11.26
CA ARG A 80 -7.14 -2.85 12.57
C ARG A 80 -8.08 -4.04 12.48
N GLU A 81 -9.21 -3.91 11.78
CA GLU A 81 -10.15 -5.03 11.59
C GLU A 81 -9.52 -6.23 10.89
N ASN A 82 -8.57 -6.00 9.98
CA ASN A 82 -7.87 -7.06 9.26
C ASN A 82 -6.55 -7.50 9.93
N GLY A 83 -6.23 -6.99 11.12
CA GLY A 83 -4.99 -7.31 11.84
C GLY A 83 -3.71 -6.83 11.13
N LEU A 84 -3.81 -5.87 10.20
CA LEU A 84 -2.71 -5.41 9.34
C LEU A 84 -1.80 -4.36 10.01
N LEU A 85 -2.01 -4.06 11.30
CA LEU A 85 -1.11 -3.26 12.14
C LEU A 85 -0.37 -4.09 13.19
N GLU A 86 -0.55 -5.41 13.18
CA GLU A 86 0.09 -6.31 14.14
C GLU A 86 1.56 -6.56 13.79
N LYS A 87 2.35 -6.99 14.79
CA LYS A 87 3.76 -7.32 14.59
C LYS A 87 3.91 -8.38 13.49
N GLY A 88 4.77 -8.11 12.51
CA GLY A 88 5.00 -8.97 11.36
C GLY A 88 4.18 -8.60 10.12
N SER A 89 3.29 -7.60 10.23
CA SER A 89 2.65 -7.01 9.06
C SER A 89 3.66 -6.20 8.25
N LEU A 90 3.47 -6.20 6.93
CA LEU A 90 4.15 -5.26 6.04
C LEU A 90 3.70 -3.83 6.38
N LEU A 91 4.54 -2.84 6.08
CA LEU A 91 4.22 -1.43 6.32
C LEU A 91 2.89 -1.04 5.64
N PRO A 92 2.04 -0.23 6.30
CA PRO A 92 0.89 0.39 5.67
C PRO A 92 1.33 1.26 4.50
N MET A 93 0.53 1.32 3.43
CA MET A 93 0.88 2.04 2.21
C MET A 93 -0.20 3.04 1.81
N LEU A 94 0.22 4.24 1.44
CA LEU A 94 -0.61 5.22 0.75
C LEU A 94 -0.34 5.12 -0.75
N ASP A 95 -1.36 4.83 -1.54
CA ASP A 95 -1.31 4.79 -2.99
C ASP A 95 -1.79 6.13 -3.56
N VAL A 96 -0.87 6.85 -4.22
CA VAL A 96 -1.05 8.21 -4.74
C VAL A 96 -0.89 8.22 -6.26
N GLU A 97 -1.92 7.79 -6.97
CA GLU A 97 -1.90 7.76 -8.44
C GLU A 97 -3.20 8.20 -9.11
N ALA A 98 -4.20 8.60 -8.33
CA ALA A 98 -5.47 9.09 -8.87
C ALA A 98 -5.24 10.37 -9.68
N ALA A 99 -5.65 10.39 -10.95
CA ALA A 99 -5.41 11.53 -11.85
C ALA A 99 -5.95 12.85 -11.29
N GLU A 100 -7.02 12.80 -10.50
CA GLU A 100 -7.64 13.98 -9.87
C GLU A 100 -6.80 14.59 -8.75
N LEU A 101 -5.78 13.89 -8.24
CA LEU A 101 -4.87 14.36 -7.20
C LEU A 101 -3.71 15.19 -7.72
N ARG A 102 -3.49 15.25 -9.03
CA ARG A 102 -2.23 15.72 -9.63
C ARG A 102 -1.80 17.11 -9.18
N ASP A 103 -2.75 18.00 -8.90
CA ASP A 103 -2.49 19.37 -8.46
C ASP A 103 -2.24 19.49 -6.94
N ASP A 104 -2.72 18.54 -6.13
CA ASP A 104 -2.70 18.58 -4.66
C ASP A 104 -1.93 17.41 -4.01
N ALA A 105 -1.26 16.57 -4.81
CA ALA A 105 -0.69 15.30 -4.39
C ALA A 105 0.29 15.42 -3.22
N ASP A 106 1.20 16.40 -3.25
CA ASP A 106 2.17 16.62 -2.16
C ASP A 106 1.49 17.09 -0.87
N ALA A 107 0.48 17.96 -0.97
CA ALA A 107 -0.24 18.44 0.20
C ALA A 107 -1.04 17.32 0.85
N LEU A 108 -1.78 16.56 0.05
CA LEU A 108 -2.53 15.40 0.53
C LEU A 108 -1.61 14.34 1.12
N THR A 109 -0.47 14.04 0.49
CA THR A 109 0.47 13.02 0.97
C THR A 109 1.05 13.40 2.34
N ARG A 110 1.52 14.64 2.48
CA ARG A 110 2.04 15.17 3.76
C ARG A 110 0.98 15.09 4.86
N ASP A 111 -0.22 15.58 4.57
CA ASP A 111 -1.29 15.66 5.56
C ASP A 111 -1.79 14.25 5.94
N PHE A 112 -1.85 13.32 4.97
CA PHE A 112 -2.21 11.93 5.21
C PHE A 112 -1.17 11.24 6.10
N ILE A 113 0.13 11.39 5.84
CA ILE A 113 1.20 10.80 6.67
C ILE A 113 1.08 11.32 8.11
N ALA A 114 0.88 12.63 8.28
CA ALA A 114 0.75 13.24 9.61
C ALA A 114 -0.49 12.72 10.36
N GLU A 115 -1.64 12.67 9.71
CA GLU A 115 -2.88 12.17 10.32
C GLU A 115 -2.83 10.66 10.57
N PHE A 116 -2.27 9.88 9.64
CA PHE A 116 -2.12 8.43 9.78
C PHE A 116 -1.31 8.06 11.01
N ARG A 117 -0.17 8.72 11.21
CA ARG A 117 0.69 8.48 12.38
C ARG A 117 -0.02 8.79 13.69
N LYS A 118 -0.82 9.86 13.74
CA LYS A 118 -1.64 10.21 14.92
C LYS A 118 -2.73 9.18 15.19
N ALA A 119 -3.39 8.67 14.14
CA ALA A 119 -4.54 7.79 14.29
C ALA A 119 -4.16 6.31 14.52
N SER A 120 -3.02 5.87 13.96
CA SER A 120 -2.59 4.47 13.97
C SER A 120 -1.56 4.13 15.04
N ASP A 121 -0.85 5.12 15.58
CA ASP A 121 0.39 4.96 16.36
C ASP A 121 1.55 4.27 15.60
N VAL A 122 1.43 4.10 14.28
CA VAL A 122 2.46 3.54 13.40
C VAL A 122 3.19 4.68 12.69
N ARG A 123 4.50 4.75 12.92
CA ARG A 123 5.39 5.76 12.34
C ARG A 123 5.82 5.46 10.89
N PRO A 124 6.34 4.27 10.57
CA PRO A 124 6.77 3.96 9.20
C PRO A 124 5.59 3.74 8.25
N ILE A 125 5.70 4.30 7.05
CA ILE A 125 4.66 4.23 6.01
C ILE A 125 5.30 4.15 4.62
N LEU A 126 4.68 3.40 3.72
CA LEU A 126 5.03 3.36 2.30
C LEU A 126 4.20 4.39 1.53
N VAL A 127 4.80 5.07 0.56
CA VAL A 127 4.09 5.86 -0.44
C VAL A 127 4.33 5.26 -1.82
N TYR A 128 3.26 4.85 -2.46
CA TYR A 128 3.28 4.26 -3.79
C TYR A 128 2.85 5.26 -4.86
N SER A 129 3.58 5.24 -5.97
CA SER A 129 3.14 5.80 -7.25
C SER A 129 4.03 5.31 -8.40
N SER A 130 3.69 5.66 -9.63
CA SER A 130 4.55 5.36 -10.79
C SER A 130 5.82 6.21 -10.84
N LEU A 131 6.84 5.77 -11.59
CA LEU A 131 8.04 6.57 -11.85
C LEU A 131 7.71 7.96 -12.45
N ASP A 132 6.70 8.06 -13.33
CA ASP A 132 6.27 9.34 -13.91
C ASP A 132 5.81 10.31 -12.81
N TRP A 133 5.00 9.82 -11.87
CA TRP A 133 4.51 10.63 -10.76
C TRP A 133 5.65 11.12 -9.87
N PHE A 134 6.60 10.27 -9.51
CA PHE A 134 7.76 10.69 -8.72
C PHE A 134 8.71 11.63 -9.46
N GLN A 135 8.64 11.71 -10.79
CA GLN A 135 9.45 12.64 -11.58
C GLN A 135 8.73 13.96 -11.88
N ASN A 136 7.40 13.93 -12.00
CA ASN A 136 6.64 15.03 -12.60
C ASN A 136 5.50 15.57 -11.72
N VAL A 137 5.15 14.90 -10.62
CA VAL A 137 4.00 15.27 -9.76
C VAL A 137 4.42 15.39 -8.31
N LEU A 138 4.98 14.33 -7.73
CA LEU A 138 5.38 14.26 -6.33
C LEU A 138 6.78 14.83 -6.11
N ARG A 139 6.96 15.49 -4.97
CA ARG A 139 8.24 16.01 -4.48
C ARG A 139 8.51 15.44 -3.09
N PRO A 140 9.04 14.20 -2.98
CA PRO A 140 9.28 13.56 -1.68
C PRO A 140 10.09 14.39 -0.70
N ASP A 141 11.03 15.21 -1.17
CA ASP A 141 11.83 16.10 -0.31
C ASP A 141 10.97 17.09 0.52
N ASP A 142 9.74 17.36 0.11
CA ASP A 142 8.82 18.28 0.81
C ASP A 142 8.00 17.60 1.93
N TRP A 143 7.95 16.25 1.99
CA TRP A 143 7.06 15.53 2.91
C TRP A 143 7.59 14.20 3.47
N ALA A 144 8.61 13.60 2.86
CA ALA A 144 9.21 12.35 3.30
C ALA A 144 10.26 12.62 4.38
N ASP A 145 10.12 11.95 5.53
CA ASP A 145 11.19 11.81 6.51
C ASP A 145 11.82 10.41 6.44
N GLU A 146 12.74 10.11 7.36
CA GLU A 146 13.50 8.85 7.39
C GLU A 146 12.65 7.58 7.58
N GLU A 147 11.37 7.70 7.93
CA GLU A 147 10.45 6.57 8.09
C GLU A 147 9.40 6.51 6.97
N VAL A 148 9.52 7.36 5.95
CA VAL A 148 8.72 7.26 4.75
C VAL A 148 9.51 6.52 3.68
N PHE A 149 8.97 5.39 3.24
CA PHE A 149 9.57 4.53 2.22
C PHE A 149 8.82 4.70 0.90
N LEU A 150 9.54 4.74 -0.22
CA LEU A 150 8.93 4.91 -1.55
C LEU A 150 8.79 3.55 -2.25
N TRP A 151 7.62 3.29 -2.82
CA TRP A 151 7.33 2.15 -3.71
C TRP A 151 7.05 2.71 -5.12
N ILE A 152 7.99 2.55 -6.05
CA ILE A 152 8.02 3.24 -7.34
C ILE A 152 7.74 2.28 -8.51
N ALA A 153 6.48 2.18 -8.93
CA ALA A 153 6.12 1.33 -10.04
C ALA A 153 6.90 1.69 -11.31
N ARG A 154 7.74 0.73 -11.75
CA ARG A 154 8.56 0.82 -12.96
C ARG A 154 8.48 -0.47 -13.76
N PHE A 155 7.59 -0.49 -14.74
CA PHE A 155 7.47 -1.60 -15.69
C PHE A 155 8.50 -1.46 -16.81
N ASN A 156 9.28 -2.50 -17.06
CA ASN A 156 10.19 -2.55 -18.22
C ASN A 156 9.50 -3.30 -19.37
N ASP A 157 9.56 -2.77 -20.59
CA ASP A 157 8.94 -3.36 -21.81
C ASP A 157 9.55 -4.70 -22.26
N ALA A 158 10.46 -5.29 -21.49
CA ALA A 158 11.07 -6.59 -21.76
C ALA A 158 10.87 -7.52 -20.55
N PRO A 159 10.32 -8.74 -20.74
CA PRO A 159 10.20 -9.71 -19.66
C PRO A 159 11.60 -10.19 -19.27
N ARG A 160 12.21 -9.50 -18.32
CA ARG A 160 13.31 -10.01 -17.52
C ARG A 160 12.71 -10.32 -16.18
N ARG A 161 13.01 -11.50 -15.60
CA ARG A 161 12.66 -11.86 -14.22
C ARG A 161 12.92 -10.66 -13.32
N SER A 162 11.86 -9.94 -12.98
CA SER A 162 11.92 -8.69 -12.26
C SER A 162 12.37 -9.03 -10.84
N ARG A 163 13.55 -8.54 -10.50
CA ARG A 163 13.89 -8.34 -9.09
C ARG A 163 13.14 -7.09 -8.69
N LEU A 164 12.42 -7.12 -7.56
CA LEU A 164 11.72 -5.95 -7.05
C LEU A 164 12.66 -4.75 -7.02
N VAL A 165 12.40 -3.83 -7.93
CA VAL A 165 12.32 -2.43 -7.59
C VAL A 165 10.82 -2.22 -7.53
N ALA A 166 10.34 -2.16 -6.30
CA ALA A 166 9.02 -1.65 -5.97
C ALA A 166 8.81 -0.36 -6.75
#